data_AF-A0A6A5VCW8-F1
#
_entry.id   AF-A0A6A5VCW8-F1
#
_cell.length_a   1.000
_cell.length_b   1.000
_cell.length_c   1.000
_cell.angle_alpha   90.00
_cell.angle_beta   90.00
_cell.angle_gamma   90.00
#
_symmetry.space_group_name_H-M   'P 1'
#
loop_
_entity.id
_entity.type
_entity.pdbx_description
1 polymer ?
#
loop_
_entity_poly.entity_id
_entity_poly.type
_entity_poly.pdbx_seq_one_letter_code
_entity_poly.pdbx_strand_id
1 'polypeptide(L)'
;MPGLLSLPLELLENVFYRLDSIDDVHHFARVSKRTYDVIRLSSAYTNIMRCIIGFAPQHRFDIVLCGLLQVHRDIVAHFAEHGSNSPLLLATQPNLQHGSFEAQLFTIVSDECSSGPCKKCLPDNRVYEILARYQGLRVLEDEWLARPLGTHDLLAVEQTVDRDPFVQAHKLLLKQHEDFKDNVDPRTDRDSFAATHYISFNPDQRHRFHAALISVWVLNEVRWIFAQFTSQRGQPVSSIQLKLLDLYKDMVERHKIETPVVDEADRYAMWQFLYQHILPLYGSFLADQDCFQLPLTYPSVFAESPHRTRMFQLFLLAGQTYLQPPDLIDLVLRYRTSRKKPYPELKIPSSTRFYRRPVERNLFGSGTYDESRVRSLENHAILELNTIVRATINQSEEKPFISWVTPSGSDWLFCAIDESATYFSRAIMTRFEADMKKDFHTVKRLETIIESQREEWNKVWWEVWWWANSEDKARVKIERWASMD
;
A
#
# COMPACT_ATOMS: atom_id res chain seq x y z
N MET A 1 19.98 10.27 44.80
CA MET A 1 20.27 10.26 43.36
C MET A 1 19.77 11.57 42.77
N PRO A 2 20.55 12.30 41.97
CA PRO A 2 20.02 13.42 41.20
C PRO A 2 18.92 12.90 40.28
N GLY A 3 17.72 13.47 40.36
CA GLY A 3 16.62 13.08 39.48
C GLY A 3 16.90 13.52 38.04
N LEU A 4 16.27 12.86 37.07
CA LEU A 4 16.36 13.18 35.63
C LEU A 4 16.17 14.69 35.36
N LEU A 5 15.32 15.36 36.15
CA LEU A 5 15.03 16.80 36.04
C LEU A 5 16.14 17.74 36.56
N SER A 6 17.15 17.21 37.23
CA SER A 6 18.34 17.98 37.64
C SER A 6 19.43 18.04 36.56
N LEU A 7 19.27 17.29 35.47
CA LEU A 7 20.24 17.27 34.38
C LEU A 7 20.23 18.62 33.61
N PRO A 8 21.40 19.11 33.16
CA PRO A 8 21.51 20.19 32.18
C PRO A 8 20.70 19.89 30.90
N LEU A 9 20.26 20.93 30.19
CA LEU A 9 19.43 20.78 28.99
C LEU A 9 20.14 19.96 27.89
N GLU A 10 21.46 20.10 27.79
CA GLU A 10 22.31 19.38 26.85
C GLU A 10 22.30 17.87 27.13
N LEU A 11 22.28 17.48 28.41
CA LEU A 11 22.18 16.06 28.79
C LEU A 11 20.76 15.54 28.57
N LEU A 12 19.73 16.37 28.77
CA LEU A 12 18.35 15.99 28.45
C LEU A 12 18.15 15.82 26.94
N GLU A 13 18.75 16.67 26.11
CA GLU A 13 18.76 16.52 24.66
C GLU A 13 19.41 15.19 24.23
N ASN A 14 20.53 14.82 24.87
CA ASN A 14 21.15 13.51 24.67
C ASN A 14 20.25 12.32 25.03
N VAL A 15 19.38 12.46 26.04
CA VAL A 15 18.37 11.45 26.34
C VAL A 15 17.34 11.36 25.21
N PHE A 16 16.87 12.49 24.69
CA PHE A 16 15.93 12.52 23.55
C PHE A 16 16.51 11.84 22.30
N TYR A 17 17.80 12.03 21.99
CA TYR A 17 18.46 11.36 20.86
C TYR A 17 18.52 9.82 20.98
N ARG A 18 18.25 9.28 22.18
CA ARG A 18 18.31 7.84 22.48
C ARG A 18 16.93 7.20 22.68
N LEU A 19 15.86 7.95 22.44
CA LEU A 19 14.51 7.39 22.47
C LEU A 19 14.23 6.59 21.20
N ASP A 20 13.40 5.56 21.34
CA ASP A 20 13.19 4.55 20.28
C ASP A 20 12.10 4.96 19.27
N SER A 21 11.28 5.96 19.59
CA SER A 21 10.17 6.37 18.72
C SER A 21 9.80 7.85 18.83
N ILE A 22 9.06 8.33 17.83
CA ILE A 22 8.41 9.66 17.84
C ILE A 22 7.46 9.77 19.04
N ASP A 23 6.74 8.70 19.36
CA ASP A 23 5.80 8.66 20.47
C ASP A 23 6.51 8.83 21.82
N ASP A 24 7.67 8.20 22.00
CA ASP A 24 8.47 8.32 23.21
C ASP A 24 8.95 9.75 23.42
N VAL A 25 9.35 10.46 22.35
CA VAL A 25 9.71 11.88 22.44
C VAL A 25 8.54 12.71 22.92
N HIS A 26 7.37 12.55 22.30
CA HIS A 26 6.19 13.34 22.66
C HIS A 26 5.66 12.96 24.04
N HIS A 27 5.79 11.69 24.46
CA HIS A 27 5.44 11.26 25.80
C HIS A 27 6.40 11.84 26.83
N PHE A 28 7.72 11.73 26.60
CA PHE A 28 8.74 12.23 27.51
C PHE A 28 8.69 13.76 27.68
N ALA A 29 8.41 14.48 26.59
CA ALA A 29 8.20 15.93 26.63
C ALA A 29 6.98 16.34 27.46
N ARG A 30 5.95 15.48 27.59
CA ARG A 30 4.76 15.75 28.41
C ARG A 30 4.97 15.53 29.91
N VAL A 31 6.04 14.88 30.32
CA VAL A 31 6.31 14.55 31.74
C VAL A 31 6.57 15.79 32.60
N SER A 32 7.24 16.82 32.05
CA SER A 32 7.56 18.03 32.81
C SER A 32 7.80 19.25 31.92
N LYS A 33 7.71 20.45 32.50
CA LYS A 33 8.06 21.70 31.79
C LYS A 33 9.51 21.68 31.26
N ARG A 34 10.45 21.12 32.04
CA ARG A 34 11.88 21.11 31.67
C ARG A 34 12.16 20.20 30.48
N THR A 35 11.49 19.03 30.40
CA THR A 35 11.61 18.14 29.24
C THR A 35 10.91 18.72 28.02
N TYR A 36 9.78 19.42 28.20
CA TYR A 36 9.13 20.17 27.14
C TYR A 36 10.02 21.31 26.59
N ASP A 37 10.73 22.03 27.45
CA ASP A 37 11.58 23.16 27.06
C ASP A 37 12.69 22.74 26.07
N VAL A 38 13.16 21.47 26.11
CA VAL A 38 14.14 20.93 25.15
C VAL A 38 13.56 20.89 23.74
N ILE A 39 12.35 20.33 23.59
CA ILE A 39 11.72 20.19 22.26
C ILE A 39 10.99 21.45 21.79
N ARG A 40 10.89 22.48 22.65
CA ARG A 40 10.31 23.77 22.28
C ARG A 40 11.17 24.52 21.25
N LEU A 41 12.47 24.27 21.22
CA LEU A 41 13.38 24.83 20.23
C LEU A 41 13.25 24.05 18.92
N SER A 42 12.77 24.71 17.85
CA SER A 42 12.52 24.06 16.55
C SER A 42 13.73 23.31 16.01
N SER A 43 14.94 23.86 16.16
CA SER A 43 16.17 23.23 15.68
C SER A 43 16.56 21.98 16.48
N ALA A 44 16.32 21.98 17.80
CA ALA A 44 16.56 20.80 18.63
C ALA A 44 15.53 19.71 18.32
N TYR A 45 14.26 20.09 18.19
CA TYR A 45 13.19 19.18 17.82
C TYR A 45 13.45 18.48 16.48
N THR A 46 13.78 19.22 15.42
CA THR A 46 14.02 18.60 14.11
C THR A 46 15.28 17.74 14.11
N ASN A 47 16.32 18.08 14.88
CA ASN A 47 17.49 17.23 15.05
C ASN A 47 17.16 15.93 15.79
N ILE A 48 16.41 16.00 16.89
CA ILE A 48 15.95 14.82 17.65
C ILE A 48 15.13 13.90 16.74
N MET A 49 14.15 14.47 16.03
CA MET A 49 13.29 13.69 15.14
C MET A 49 14.05 13.11 13.95
N ARG A 50 15.01 13.84 13.37
CA ARG A 50 15.90 13.32 12.33
C ARG A 50 16.71 12.12 12.81
N CYS A 51 17.22 12.18 14.03
CA CYS A 51 17.94 11.07 14.65
C CYS A 51 17.03 9.84 14.78
N ILE A 52 15.85 10.01 15.36
CA ILE A 52 14.89 8.92 15.55
C ILE A 52 14.46 8.32 14.21
N ILE A 53 14.06 9.15 13.25
CA ILE A 53 13.61 8.68 11.92
C ILE A 53 14.72 7.88 11.21
N GLY A 54 15.98 8.29 11.31
CA GLY A 54 17.05 7.57 10.59
C GLY A 54 17.61 6.36 11.32
N PHE A 55 17.25 6.10 12.57
CA PHE A 55 17.73 4.93 13.33
C PHE A 55 16.63 3.97 13.77
N ALA A 56 15.40 4.45 13.95
CA ALA A 56 14.31 3.62 14.45
C ALA A 56 13.78 2.68 13.35
N PRO A 57 13.67 1.37 13.60
CA PRO A 57 13.31 0.38 12.58
C PRO A 57 11.99 0.64 11.86
N GLN A 58 11.01 1.23 12.54
CA GLN A 58 9.70 1.56 11.95
C GLN A 58 9.80 2.56 10.79
N HIS A 59 10.83 3.40 10.75
CA HIS A 59 11.01 4.45 9.75
C HIS A 59 11.96 4.06 8.62
N ARG A 60 12.40 2.78 8.55
CA ARG A 60 13.40 2.31 7.59
C ARG A 60 13.07 2.57 6.12
N PHE A 61 11.78 2.70 5.79
CA PHE A 61 11.32 2.98 4.43
C PHE A 61 10.88 4.43 4.19
N ASP A 62 10.78 5.25 5.26
CA ASP A 62 10.21 6.60 5.17
C ASP A 62 11.06 7.56 4.33
N ILE A 63 12.39 7.43 4.41
CA ILE A 63 13.33 8.29 3.65
C ILE A 63 13.20 8.00 2.15
N VAL A 64 13.18 6.72 1.77
CA VAL A 64 12.99 6.31 0.37
C VAL A 64 11.63 6.76 -0.13
N LEU A 65 10.57 6.58 0.66
CA LEU A 65 9.23 7.05 0.29
C LEU A 65 9.21 8.56 0.05
N CYS A 66 9.90 9.37 0.86
CA CYS A 66 10.01 10.81 0.61
C CYS A 66 10.70 11.13 -0.72
N GLY A 67 11.68 10.34 -1.13
CA GLY A 67 12.28 10.44 -2.47
C GLY A 67 11.26 10.14 -3.57
N LEU A 68 10.54 9.03 -3.46
CA LEU A 68 9.53 8.62 -4.43
C LEU A 68 8.38 9.63 -4.54
N LEU A 69 7.91 10.17 -3.42
CA LEU A 69 6.86 11.19 -3.41
C LEU A 69 7.34 12.51 -4.04
N GLN A 70 8.65 12.81 -4.01
CA GLN A 70 9.18 13.95 -4.76
C GLN A 70 9.13 13.66 -6.27
N VAL A 71 9.57 12.48 -6.72
CA VAL A 71 9.47 12.07 -8.13
C VAL A 71 8.02 12.09 -8.61
N HIS A 72 7.08 11.62 -7.78
CA HIS A 72 5.65 11.71 -8.05
C HIS A 72 5.23 13.16 -8.33
N ARG A 73 5.56 14.10 -7.44
CA ARG A 73 5.25 15.53 -7.61
C ARG A 73 5.84 16.08 -8.90
N ASP A 74 7.08 15.71 -9.21
CA ASP A 74 7.78 16.19 -10.41
C ASP A 74 7.13 15.64 -11.69
N ILE A 75 6.65 14.40 -11.69
CA ILE A 75 5.87 13.81 -12.80
C ILE A 75 4.52 14.54 -12.96
N VAL A 76 3.81 14.79 -11.86
CA VAL A 76 2.53 15.53 -11.88
C VAL A 76 2.76 16.95 -12.42
N ALA A 77 3.81 17.64 -11.99
CA ALA A 77 4.18 18.96 -12.50
C ALA A 77 4.54 18.93 -14.00
N HIS A 78 5.30 17.91 -14.44
CA HIS A 78 5.64 17.73 -15.85
C HIS A 78 4.39 17.66 -16.74
N PHE A 79 3.39 16.86 -16.35
CA PHE A 79 2.14 16.77 -17.10
C PHE A 79 1.30 18.05 -17.03
N ALA A 80 1.37 18.81 -15.93
CA ALA A 80 0.69 20.10 -15.81
C ALA A 80 1.26 21.13 -16.80
N GLU A 81 2.58 21.11 -16.99
CA GLU A 81 3.31 22.04 -17.86
C GLU A 81 3.28 21.62 -19.34
N HIS A 82 3.40 20.32 -19.63
CA HIS A 82 3.63 19.79 -20.97
C HIS A 82 2.42 19.04 -21.58
N GLY A 83 1.29 18.98 -20.87
CA GLY A 83 0.09 18.26 -21.30
C GLY A 83 0.34 16.75 -21.41
N SER A 84 -0.32 16.06 -22.35
CA SER A 84 -0.21 14.59 -22.50
C SER A 84 1.12 14.09 -23.06
N ASN A 85 2.14 14.96 -23.22
CA ASN A 85 3.46 14.54 -23.65
C ASN A 85 4.09 13.69 -22.55
N SER A 86 4.13 12.38 -22.78
CA SER A 86 4.72 11.44 -21.82
C SER A 86 6.13 11.89 -21.46
N PRO A 87 6.53 11.80 -20.18
CA PRO A 87 7.93 11.79 -19.84
C PRO A 87 8.56 10.65 -20.64
N LEU A 88 9.37 11.00 -21.65
CA LEU A 88 10.02 10.05 -22.53
C LEU A 88 11.16 9.41 -21.74
N LEU A 89 11.29 8.08 -21.85
CA LEU A 89 12.43 7.37 -21.29
C LEU A 89 13.71 7.81 -22.03
N LEU A 90 14.82 7.96 -21.29
CA LEU A 90 16.13 8.38 -21.81
C LEU A 90 16.59 7.63 -23.05
N ALA A 91 16.19 6.36 -23.18
CA ALA A 91 16.53 5.50 -24.30
C ALA A 91 16.09 6.06 -25.68
N THR A 92 15.23 7.07 -25.71
CA THR A 92 14.71 7.64 -26.96
C THR A 92 15.23 9.03 -27.33
N GLN A 93 15.91 9.78 -26.43
CA GLN A 93 16.45 11.11 -26.79
C GLN A 93 17.76 11.47 -26.06
N PRO A 94 18.91 11.55 -26.75
CA PRO A 94 20.20 11.86 -26.14
C PRO A 94 20.44 13.34 -25.78
N ASN A 95 19.52 14.26 -26.13
CA ASN A 95 19.80 15.72 -26.09
C ASN A 95 18.88 16.56 -25.16
N LEU A 96 17.95 15.96 -24.41
CA LEU A 96 17.11 16.73 -23.47
C LEU A 96 17.74 16.77 -22.07
N GLN A 97 18.13 17.97 -21.63
CA GLN A 97 18.67 18.27 -20.30
C GLN A 97 17.62 18.26 -19.17
N HIS A 98 16.51 17.53 -19.33
CA HIS A 98 15.63 17.26 -18.20
C HIS A 98 16.18 16.01 -17.54
N GLY A 99 16.91 16.19 -16.42
CA GLY A 99 17.51 15.09 -15.66
C GLY A 99 16.47 13.99 -15.42
N SER A 100 16.62 12.91 -16.16
CA SER A 100 15.61 11.85 -16.34
C SER A 100 15.05 11.38 -15.00
N PHE A 101 13.74 11.15 -14.94
CA PHE A 101 13.10 10.56 -13.76
C PHE A 101 13.78 9.26 -13.34
N GLU A 102 14.31 8.48 -14.30
CA GLU A 102 15.10 7.28 -14.05
C GLU A 102 16.36 7.56 -13.20
N ALA A 103 17.13 8.60 -13.53
CA ALA A 103 18.31 8.99 -12.76
C ALA A 103 17.94 9.37 -11.32
N GLN A 104 16.83 10.09 -11.12
CA GLN A 104 16.34 10.40 -9.77
C GLN A 104 15.98 9.12 -9.01
N LEU A 105 15.30 8.19 -9.67
CA LEU A 105 14.94 6.89 -9.10
C LEU A 105 16.17 6.05 -8.71
N PHE A 106 17.24 6.07 -9.52
CA PHE A 106 18.51 5.41 -9.17
C PHE A 106 19.17 6.05 -7.96
N THR A 107 19.21 7.38 -7.89
CA THR A 107 19.81 8.12 -6.78
C THR A 107 19.11 7.83 -5.45
N ILE A 108 17.78 7.73 -5.44
CA ILE A 108 16.99 7.45 -4.22
C ILE A 108 17.45 6.15 -3.54
N VAL A 109 17.76 5.11 -4.32
CA VAL A 109 18.14 3.79 -3.79
C VAL A 109 19.65 3.68 -3.54
N SER A 110 20.46 4.50 -4.20
CA SER A 110 21.94 4.43 -4.14
C SER A 110 22.55 5.34 -3.08
N ASP A 111 21.86 6.40 -2.66
CA ASP A 111 22.36 7.39 -1.69
C ASP A 111 22.20 6.92 -0.23
N GLU A 112 23.00 5.92 0.17
CA GLU A 112 23.18 5.62 1.59
C GLU A 112 24.14 6.66 2.22
N CYS A 113 23.65 7.42 3.20
CA CYS A 113 24.49 8.37 3.91
C CYS A 113 25.44 7.64 4.87
N SER A 114 26.73 7.64 4.58
CA SER A 114 27.78 7.00 5.40
C SER A 114 27.85 7.51 6.84
N SER A 115 27.29 8.68 7.13
CA SER A 115 27.31 9.34 8.46
C SER A 115 25.97 9.29 9.20
N GLY A 116 24.99 8.51 8.71
CA GLY A 116 23.62 8.52 9.24
C GLY A 116 22.77 9.68 8.69
N PRO A 117 21.53 9.86 9.16
CA PRO A 117 20.60 10.86 8.63
C PRO A 117 21.12 12.28 8.86
N CYS A 118 21.85 12.85 7.91
CA CYS A 118 22.32 14.23 7.98
C CYS A 118 21.27 15.21 7.41
N LYS A 119 21.48 16.52 7.61
CA LYS A 119 20.57 17.57 7.08
C LYS A 119 20.44 17.55 5.56
N LYS A 120 21.39 16.95 4.83
CA LYS A 120 21.30 16.81 3.36
C LYS A 120 20.36 15.68 2.96
N CYS A 121 20.46 14.53 3.64
CA CYS A 121 19.65 13.34 3.32
C CYS A 121 18.22 13.46 3.87
N LEU A 122 18.08 14.04 5.07
CA LEU A 122 16.79 14.24 5.74
C LEU A 122 16.64 15.72 6.18
N PRO A 123 16.38 16.65 5.23
CA PRO A 123 16.12 18.06 5.54
C PRO A 123 14.88 18.25 6.43
N ASP A 124 14.78 19.41 7.10
CA ASP A 124 13.73 19.68 8.10
C ASP A 124 12.31 19.49 7.53
N ASN A 125 12.06 19.88 6.28
CA ASN A 125 10.76 19.68 5.63
C ASN A 125 10.37 18.20 5.54
N ARG A 126 11.31 17.32 5.17
CA ARG A 126 11.07 15.86 5.11
C ARG A 126 10.85 15.25 6.50
N VAL A 127 11.51 15.79 7.53
CA VAL A 127 11.22 15.40 8.93
C VAL A 127 9.74 15.68 9.24
N TYR A 128 9.26 16.89 8.97
CA TYR A 128 7.86 17.23 9.22
C TYR A 128 6.88 16.43 8.36
N GLU A 129 7.20 16.14 7.10
CA GLU A 129 6.38 15.26 6.25
C GLU A 129 6.24 13.86 6.86
N ILE A 130 7.33 13.26 7.35
CA ILE A 130 7.31 11.95 8.00
C ILE A 130 6.53 11.99 9.32
N LEU A 131 6.70 13.03 10.13
CA LEU A 131 5.93 13.21 11.37
C LEU A 131 4.43 13.31 11.08
N ALA A 132 4.04 14.11 10.08
CA ALA A 132 2.65 14.26 9.68
C ALA A 132 2.07 12.94 9.15
N ARG A 133 2.85 12.20 8.34
CA ARG A 133 2.49 10.87 7.84
C ARG A 133 2.32 9.87 8.98
N TYR A 134 3.28 9.77 9.89
CA TYR A 134 3.24 8.84 11.02
C TYR A 134 2.00 9.05 11.91
N GLN A 135 1.56 10.29 12.11
CA GLN A 135 0.31 10.58 12.82
C GLN A 135 -0.94 10.35 11.95
N GLY A 136 -0.92 10.78 10.69
CA GLY A 136 -2.06 10.67 9.78
C GLY A 136 -2.45 9.23 9.44
N LEU A 137 -1.46 8.33 9.34
CA LEU A 137 -1.69 6.92 9.02
C LEU A 137 -2.35 6.12 10.16
N ARG A 138 -2.47 6.68 11.36
CA ARG A 138 -3.18 6.04 12.49
C ARG A 138 -4.66 5.78 12.21
N VAL A 139 -5.26 6.51 11.27
CA VAL A 139 -6.63 6.20 10.84
C VAL A 139 -6.75 4.76 10.31
N LEU A 140 -5.70 4.24 9.66
CA LEU A 140 -5.66 2.86 9.19
C LEU A 140 -5.40 1.87 10.33
N GLU A 141 -4.64 2.25 11.35
CA GLU A 141 -4.50 1.47 12.60
C GLU A 141 -5.87 1.34 13.30
N ASP A 142 -6.61 2.43 13.41
CA ASP A 142 -7.96 2.44 14.01
C ASP A 142 -8.95 1.58 13.21
N GLU A 143 -8.87 1.61 11.86
CA GLU A 143 -9.68 0.74 11.01
C GLU A 143 -9.28 -0.74 11.14
N TRP A 144 -7.98 -1.04 11.29
CA TRP A 144 -7.52 -2.41 11.56
C TRP A 144 -7.99 -2.92 12.93
N LEU A 145 -8.02 -2.06 13.93
CA LEU A 145 -8.45 -2.45 15.28
C LEU A 145 -9.96 -2.35 15.49
N ALA A 146 -10.72 -1.94 14.46
CA ALA A 146 -12.16 -1.73 14.57
C ALA A 146 -12.91 -3.03 14.88
N ARG A 147 -12.51 -4.15 14.25
CA ARG A 147 -13.07 -5.48 14.50
C ARG A 147 -12.17 -6.60 13.98
N PRO A 148 -12.35 -7.85 14.43
CA PRO A 148 -11.76 -9.01 13.77
C PRO A 148 -12.29 -9.15 12.34
N LEU A 149 -11.40 -9.39 11.38
CA LEU A 149 -11.78 -9.73 10.01
C LEU A 149 -11.63 -11.23 9.75
N GLY A 150 -12.56 -11.78 8.97
CA GLY A 150 -12.49 -13.13 8.43
C GLY A 150 -12.25 -13.15 6.92
N THR A 151 -12.26 -14.36 6.35
CA THR A 151 -12.13 -14.59 4.89
C THR A 151 -13.21 -13.88 4.07
N HIS A 152 -14.41 -13.76 4.62
CA HIS A 152 -15.57 -13.10 4.00
C HIS A 152 -15.48 -11.57 4.00
N ASP A 153 -14.54 -11.01 4.75
CA ASP A 153 -14.25 -9.58 4.78
C ASP A 153 -13.24 -9.16 3.70
N LEU A 154 -12.86 -10.08 2.83
CA LEU A 154 -11.97 -9.83 1.71
C LEU A 154 -12.69 -10.00 0.37
N LEU A 155 -12.38 -9.11 -0.57
CA LEU A 155 -12.76 -9.25 -1.97
C LEU A 155 -11.49 -9.18 -2.84
N ALA A 156 -10.98 -10.34 -3.23
CA ALA A 156 -9.89 -10.45 -4.18
C ALA A 156 -10.42 -10.40 -5.62
N VAL A 157 -9.71 -9.69 -6.50
CA VAL A 157 -10.11 -9.49 -7.90
C VAL A 157 -10.16 -10.79 -8.70
N GLU A 158 -9.25 -11.71 -8.39
CA GLU A 158 -9.08 -12.99 -9.08
C GLU A 158 -9.82 -14.15 -8.41
N GLN A 159 -10.66 -13.88 -7.41
CA GLN A 159 -11.32 -14.92 -6.61
C GLN A 159 -12.19 -15.86 -7.46
N THR A 160 -12.75 -15.35 -8.56
CA THR A 160 -13.58 -16.11 -9.48
C THR A 160 -13.55 -15.48 -10.87
N VAL A 161 -13.75 -16.31 -11.90
CA VAL A 161 -14.01 -15.85 -13.28
C VAL A 161 -15.49 -15.54 -13.48
N ASP A 162 -16.35 -16.09 -12.61
CA ASP A 162 -17.80 -15.95 -12.67
C ASP A 162 -18.25 -14.66 -11.99
N ARG A 163 -19.18 -13.97 -12.65
CA ARG A 163 -19.77 -12.72 -12.16
C ARG A 163 -20.52 -12.91 -10.84
N ASP A 164 -21.37 -13.93 -10.75
CA ASP A 164 -22.32 -14.06 -9.64
C ASP A 164 -21.61 -14.28 -8.29
N PRO A 165 -20.63 -15.20 -8.15
CA PRO A 165 -19.91 -15.36 -6.89
C PRO A 165 -19.14 -14.09 -6.48
N PHE A 166 -18.58 -13.34 -7.45
CA PHE A 166 -17.89 -12.07 -7.18
C PHE A 166 -18.83 -11.00 -6.62
N VAL A 167 -20.02 -10.85 -7.22
CA VAL A 167 -21.06 -9.94 -6.73
C VAL A 167 -21.55 -10.36 -5.34
N GLN A 168 -21.74 -11.66 -5.09
CA GLN A 168 -22.17 -12.15 -3.79
C GLN A 168 -21.11 -11.92 -2.70
N ALA A 169 -19.82 -12.11 -3.02
CA ALA A 169 -18.72 -11.82 -2.10
C ALA A 169 -18.71 -10.34 -1.70
N HIS A 170 -18.88 -9.42 -2.67
CA HIS A 170 -18.97 -7.98 -2.35
C HIS A 170 -20.19 -7.63 -1.49
N LYS A 171 -21.36 -8.20 -1.78
CA LYS A 171 -22.57 -8.01 -0.95
C LYS A 171 -22.37 -8.54 0.46
N LEU A 172 -21.72 -9.67 0.62
CA LEU A 172 -21.42 -10.26 1.92
C LEU A 172 -20.50 -9.35 2.74
N LEU A 173 -19.42 -8.84 2.13
CA LEU A 173 -18.52 -7.86 2.74
C LEU A 173 -19.27 -6.62 3.25
N LEU A 174 -20.11 -6.02 2.42
CA LEU A 174 -20.90 -4.84 2.80
C LEU A 174 -21.86 -5.15 3.95
N LYS A 175 -22.58 -6.27 3.86
CA LYS A 175 -23.52 -6.72 4.89
C LYS A 175 -22.81 -6.92 6.23
N GLN A 176 -21.66 -7.59 6.25
CA GLN A 176 -20.89 -7.82 7.49
C GLN A 176 -20.45 -6.51 8.15
N HIS A 177 -20.07 -5.51 7.35
CA HIS A 177 -19.74 -4.18 7.87
C HIS A 177 -20.94 -3.42 8.43
N GLU A 178 -22.11 -3.56 7.79
CA GLU A 178 -23.36 -2.95 8.28
C GLU A 178 -23.84 -3.63 9.55
N ASP A 179 -23.89 -4.97 9.56
CA ASP A 179 -24.25 -5.79 10.73
C ASP A 179 -23.35 -5.46 11.93
N PHE A 180 -22.04 -5.27 11.70
CA PHE A 180 -21.11 -4.85 12.75
C PHE A 180 -21.44 -3.47 13.33
N LYS A 181 -21.90 -2.53 12.50
CA LYS A 181 -22.17 -1.15 12.93
C LYS A 181 -23.51 -0.98 13.64
N ASP A 182 -24.51 -1.75 13.23
CA ASP A 182 -25.84 -1.71 13.83
C ASP A 182 -25.88 -2.45 15.18
N ASN A 183 -25.01 -3.45 15.36
CA ASN A 183 -24.76 -4.06 16.65
C ASN A 183 -23.86 -3.15 17.51
N VAL A 184 -24.48 -2.34 18.37
CA VAL A 184 -23.83 -1.31 19.22
C VAL A 184 -22.76 -1.88 20.18
N ASP A 185 -22.63 -3.21 20.32
CA ASP A 185 -21.56 -3.81 21.11
C ASP A 185 -20.72 -4.80 20.28
N PRO A 186 -19.52 -4.39 19.81
CA PRO A 186 -18.49 -5.27 19.27
C PRO A 186 -18.06 -6.38 20.25
N ARG A 187 -18.49 -6.30 21.51
CA ARG A 187 -17.94 -7.04 22.66
C ARG A 187 -18.89 -8.10 23.21
N THR A 188 -19.97 -8.44 22.49
CA THR A 188 -20.86 -9.52 22.92
C THR A 188 -20.35 -10.91 22.58
N ASP A 189 -19.39 -11.05 21.64
CA ASP A 189 -18.69 -12.32 21.43
C ASP A 189 -17.43 -12.39 22.31
N ARG A 190 -17.63 -12.24 23.63
CA ARG A 190 -16.57 -12.37 24.66
C ARG A 190 -15.97 -13.77 24.74
N ASP A 191 -16.60 -14.75 24.11
CA ASP A 191 -16.14 -16.14 24.08
C ASP A 191 -15.11 -16.39 22.96
N SER A 192 -14.97 -15.45 22.02
CA SER A 192 -13.87 -15.46 21.07
C SER A 192 -12.57 -15.01 21.75
N PHE A 193 -11.56 -15.90 21.79
CA PHE A 193 -10.19 -15.57 22.20
C PHE A 193 -9.65 -14.33 21.43
N ALA A 194 -10.19 -14.10 20.23
CA ALA A 194 -9.88 -12.97 19.35
C ALA A 194 -10.54 -11.63 19.73
N ALA A 195 -11.49 -11.60 20.66
CA ALA A 195 -12.07 -10.32 21.12
C ALA A 195 -11.26 -9.68 22.25
N THR A 196 -10.49 -10.46 23.01
CA THR A 196 -9.85 -9.99 24.25
C THR A 196 -8.44 -9.38 24.04
N HIS A 197 -7.69 -9.85 23.03
CA HIS A 197 -6.29 -9.45 22.80
C HIS A 197 -6.10 -8.38 21.71
N TYR A 198 -7.16 -7.97 21.01
CA TYR A 198 -7.11 -7.22 19.74
C TYR A 198 -7.56 -5.76 19.88
N ILE A 199 -7.57 -5.24 21.10
CA ILE A 199 -8.12 -3.92 21.43
C ILE A 199 -7.12 -2.80 21.13
N SER A 200 -5.82 -3.11 21.12
CA SER A 200 -4.76 -2.13 20.88
C SER A 200 -3.46 -2.80 20.47
N PHE A 201 -2.67 -2.14 19.62
CA PHE A 201 -1.28 -2.52 19.41
C PHE A 201 -0.39 -2.15 20.60
N ASN A 202 0.51 -3.07 20.95
CA ASN A 202 1.68 -2.73 21.74
C ASN A 202 2.68 -1.90 20.87
N PRO A 203 3.74 -1.31 21.46
CA PRO A 203 4.69 -0.49 20.70
C PRO A 203 5.36 -1.23 19.52
N ASP A 204 5.76 -2.48 19.70
CA ASP A 204 6.37 -3.29 18.64
C ASP A 204 5.40 -3.55 17.48
N GLN A 205 4.17 -3.96 17.79
CA GLN A 205 3.13 -4.18 16.79
C GLN A 205 2.82 -2.90 16.00
N ARG A 206 2.77 -1.75 16.68
CA ARG A 206 2.59 -0.45 15.99
C ARG A 206 3.78 -0.13 15.09
N HIS A 207 5.00 -0.37 15.55
CA HIS A 207 6.22 -0.16 14.75
C HIS A 207 6.22 -1.02 13.49
N ARG A 208 5.86 -2.30 13.62
CA ARG A 208 5.74 -3.24 12.51
C ARG A 208 4.61 -2.85 11.55
N PHE A 209 3.44 -2.47 12.07
CA PHE A 209 2.31 -1.98 11.28
C PHE A 209 2.70 -0.78 10.41
N HIS A 210 3.33 0.24 11.00
CA HIS A 210 3.79 1.42 10.26
C HIS A 210 4.83 1.03 9.20
N ALA A 211 5.81 0.20 9.56
CA ALA A 211 6.83 -0.23 8.61
C ALA A 211 6.25 -0.99 7.41
N ALA A 212 5.34 -1.93 7.65
CA ALA A 212 4.67 -2.69 6.59
C ALA A 212 3.85 -1.78 5.68
N LEU A 213 3.12 -0.82 6.26
CA LEU A 213 2.34 0.18 5.53
C LEU A 213 3.22 1.04 4.62
N ILE A 214 4.32 1.58 5.14
CA ILE A 214 5.26 2.37 4.32
C ILE A 214 5.94 1.51 3.26
N SER A 215 6.26 0.24 3.57
CA SER A 215 6.88 -0.66 2.60
C SER A 215 5.96 -0.97 1.42
N VAL A 216 4.69 -1.31 1.69
CA VAL A 216 3.67 -1.50 0.64
C VAL A 216 3.50 -0.21 -0.17
N TRP A 217 3.50 0.94 0.49
CA TRP A 217 3.40 2.23 -0.19
C TRP A 217 4.60 2.51 -1.10
N VAL A 218 5.83 2.24 -0.67
CA VAL A 218 7.04 2.37 -1.52
C VAL A 218 6.88 1.58 -2.82
N LEU A 219 6.48 0.31 -2.73
CA LEU A 219 6.28 -0.54 -3.90
C LEU A 219 5.14 -0.04 -4.80
N ASN A 220 4.07 0.49 -4.21
CA ASN A 220 2.96 1.08 -4.95
C ASN A 220 3.30 2.42 -5.61
N GLU A 221 4.16 3.24 -5.03
CA GLU A 221 4.65 4.45 -5.69
C GLU A 221 5.53 4.09 -6.89
N VAL A 222 6.41 3.09 -6.79
CA VAL A 222 7.20 2.61 -7.94
C VAL A 222 6.28 2.12 -9.06
N ARG A 223 5.26 1.31 -8.71
CA ARG A 223 4.21 0.87 -9.64
C ARG A 223 3.45 2.04 -10.25
N TRP A 224 3.07 3.03 -9.45
CA TRP A 224 2.37 4.22 -9.94
C TRP A 224 3.23 4.99 -10.95
N ILE A 225 4.51 5.23 -10.64
CA ILE A 225 5.46 5.92 -11.50
C ILE A 225 5.61 5.18 -12.83
N PHE A 226 5.75 3.85 -12.79
CA PHE A 226 5.84 3.03 -14.00
C PHE A 226 4.56 3.03 -14.82
N ALA A 227 3.38 3.13 -14.20
CA ALA A 227 2.12 3.27 -14.91
C ALA A 227 2.03 4.61 -15.69
N GLN A 228 2.77 5.65 -15.28
CA GLN A 228 2.82 6.93 -15.99
C GLN A 228 3.73 6.90 -17.23
N PHE A 229 4.74 6.03 -17.25
CA PHE A 229 5.64 5.92 -18.40
C PHE A 229 4.91 5.25 -19.57
N THR A 230 4.62 6.02 -20.62
CA THR A 230 3.92 5.47 -21.79
C THR A 230 4.88 4.66 -22.64
N SER A 231 4.82 3.34 -22.55
CA SER A 231 5.30 2.49 -23.64
C SER A 231 4.22 2.44 -24.73
N GLN A 232 4.60 2.75 -25.97
CA GLN A 232 3.72 2.58 -27.15
C GLN A 232 3.07 1.19 -27.13
N ARG A 233 1.84 1.09 -27.62
CA ARG A 233 1.05 -0.15 -27.60
C ARG A 233 1.89 -1.31 -28.18
N GLY A 234 2.06 -2.38 -27.39
CA GLY A 234 2.81 -3.57 -27.79
C GLY A 234 4.33 -3.54 -27.54
N GLN A 235 4.88 -2.44 -27.01
CA GLN A 235 6.28 -2.42 -26.57
C GLN A 235 6.42 -3.08 -25.18
N PRO A 236 7.44 -3.93 -24.98
CA PRO A 236 7.75 -4.49 -23.67
C PRO A 236 8.17 -3.40 -22.68
N VAL A 237 8.14 -3.73 -21.39
CA VAL A 237 8.70 -2.89 -20.32
C VAL A 237 10.19 -2.67 -20.57
N SER A 238 10.66 -1.44 -20.37
CA SER A 238 12.07 -1.11 -20.60
C SER A 238 12.96 -1.90 -19.62
N SER A 239 14.09 -2.40 -20.09
CA SER A 239 15.07 -3.07 -19.21
C SER A 239 15.52 -2.16 -18.05
N ILE A 240 15.55 -0.84 -18.26
CA ILE A 240 15.88 0.13 -17.20
C ILE A 240 14.79 0.12 -16.10
N GLN A 241 13.51 0.03 -16.46
CA GLN A 241 12.43 -0.05 -15.48
C GLN A 241 12.48 -1.35 -14.69
N LEU A 242 12.79 -2.47 -15.34
CA LEU A 242 12.97 -3.75 -14.67
C LEU A 242 14.17 -3.71 -13.70
N LYS A 243 15.32 -3.15 -14.11
CA LYS A 243 16.47 -2.92 -13.21
C LYS A 243 16.12 -2.05 -12.01
N LEU A 244 15.41 -0.95 -12.24
CA LEU A 244 14.95 -0.09 -11.16
C LEU A 244 14.03 -0.87 -10.21
N LEU A 245 13.05 -1.62 -10.74
CA LEU A 245 12.16 -2.45 -9.94
C LEU A 245 12.93 -3.42 -9.05
N ASP A 246 13.88 -4.15 -9.64
CA ASP A 246 14.70 -5.13 -8.93
C ASP A 246 15.56 -4.44 -7.86
N LEU A 247 16.11 -3.24 -8.13
CA LEU A 247 16.80 -2.44 -7.11
C LEU A 247 15.90 -2.04 -5.94
N TYR A 248 14.66 -1.65 -6.20
CA TYR A 248 13.70 -1.29 -5.13
C TYR A 248 13.28 -2.52 -4.32
N LYS A 249 13.07 -3.67 -4.97
CA LYS A 249 12.83 -4.94 -4.27
C LYS A 249 14.02 -5.31 -3.40
N ASP A 250 15.21 -5.35 -3.98
CA ASP A 250 16.46 -5.64 -3.26
C ASP A 250 16.67 -4.68 -2.10
N MET A 251 16.28 -3.41 -2.23
CA MET A 251 16.39 -2.43 -1.17
C MET A 251 15.39 -2.70 -0.04
N VAL A 252 14.13 -3.02 -0.36
CA VAL A 252 13.12 -3.45 0.62
C VAL A 252 13.59 -4.70 1.35
N GLU A 253 14.24 -5.61 0.62
CA GLU A 253 14.79 -6.87 1.12
C GLU A 253 16.06 -6.70 1.97
N ARG A 254 16.96 -5.75 1.62
CA ARG A 254 18.26 -5.55 2.26
C ARG A 254 18.22 -4.69 3.54
N HIS A 255 17.16 -3.92 3.77
CA HIS A 255 17.04 -3.07 4.96
C HIS A 255 16.86 -3.91 6.23
N LYS A 256 17.99 -4.47 6.72
CA LYS A 256 18.26 -5.15 8.00
C LYS A 256 17.03 -5.63 8.76
N ILE A 257 16.66 -6.88 8.55
CA ILE A 257 15.56 -7.51 9.28
C ILE A 257 16.14 -8.70 10.06
N GLU A 258 16.09 -8.63 11.39
CA GLU A 258 16.33 -9.79 12.27
C GLU A 258 15.21 -10.84 12.14
N THR A 259 14.08 -10.46 11.54
CA THR A 259 12.82 -11.21 11.40
C THR A 259 12.26 -11.21 9.95
N PRO A 260 12.96 -11.80 8.97
CA PRO A 260 12.62 -11.69 7.55
C PRO A 260 11.26 -12.29 7.17
N VAL A 261 10.85 -13.42 7.76
CA VAL A 261 9.55 -14.04 7.44
C VAL A 261 8.40 -13.20 8.01
N VAL A 262 8.58 -12.67 9.21
CA VAL A 262 7.60 -11.78 9.86
C VAL A 262 7.34 -10.54 8.99
N ASP A 263 8.38 -9.89 8.50
CA ASP A 263 8.24 -8.68 7.69
C ASP A 263 7.52 -8.92 6.35
N GLU A 264 7.71 -10.08 5.70
CA GLU A 264 6.95 -10.43 4.50
C GLU A 264 5.49 -10.72 4.83
N ALA A 265 5.23 -11.44 5.93
CA ALA A 265 3.88 -11.76 6.40
C ALA A 265 3.09 -10.48 6.71
N ASP A 266 3.74 -9.55 7.40
CA ASP A 266 3.26 -8.23 7.77
C ASP A 266 2.89 -7.39 6.52
N ARG A 267 3.74 -7.40 5.49
CA ARG A 267 3.48 -6.72 4.21
C ARG A 267 2.31 -7.32 3.45
N TYR A 268 2.20 -8.64 3.39
CA TYR A 268 1.09 -9.28 2.68
C TYR A 268 -0.24 -9.01 3.37
N ALA A 269 -0.27 -9.11 4.71
CA ALA A 269 -1.44 -8.78 5.50
C ALA A 269 -1.85 -7.32 5.30
N MET A 270 -0.90 -6.39 5.29
CA MET A 270 -1.14 -4.98 5.00
C MET A 270 -1.70 -4.77 3.57
N TRP A 271 -1.16 -5.45 2.56
CA TRP A 271 -1.69 -5.40 1.19
C TRP A 271 -3.17 -5.80 1.13
N GLN A 272 -3.51 -6.95 1.72
CA GLN A 272 -4.88 -7.45 1.75
C GLN A 272 -5.82 -6.47 2.46
N PHE A 273 -5.39 -5.91 3.59
CA PHE A 273 -6.18 -4.91 4.29
C PHE A 273 -6.46 -3.67 3.43
N LEU A 274 -5.44 -3.07 2.82
CA LEU A 274 -5.62 -1.85 2.04
C LEU A 274 -6.50 -2.08 0.81
N TYR A 275 -6.25 -3.16 0.07
CA TYR A 275 -6.79 -3.30 -1.29
C TYR A 275 -7.85 -4.39 -1.46
N GLN A 276 -7.93 -5.37 -0.56
CA GLN A 276 -8.95 -6.41 -0.58
C GLN A 276 -10.02 -6.20 0.51
N HIS A 277 -9.77 -5.34 1.51
CA HIS A 277 -10.76 -4.95 2.51
C HIS A 277 -11.20 -3.48 2.38
N ILE A 278 -10.30 -2.52 2.65
CA ILE A 278 -10.62 -1.08 2.73
C ILE A 278 -11.14 -0.55 1.39
N LEU A 279 -10.44 -0.82 0.29
CA LEU A 279 -10.83 -0.34 -1.04
C LEU A 279 -12.23 -0.82 -1.48
N PRO A 280 -12.57 -2.12 -1.50
CA PRO A 280 -13.90 -2.57 -1.92
C PRO A 280 -15.03 -2.12 -0.97
N LEU A 281 -14.71 -1.90 0.31
CA LEU A 281 -15.65 -1.45 1.33
C LEU A 281 -16.03 0.03 1.16
N TYR A 282 -15.03 0.89 0.98
CA TYR A 282 -15.20 2.35 0.94
C TYR A 282 -15.18 2.93 -0.48
N GLY A 283 -14.87 2.12 -1.49
CA GLY A 283 -14.83 2.50 -2.91
C GLY A 283 -16.18 2.91 -3.48
N SER A 284 -17.30 2.57 -2.82
CA SER A 284 -18.66 3.02 -3.19
C SER A 284 -18.78 4.54 -3.29
N PHE A 285 -17.94 5.28 -2.57
CA PHE A 285 -17.87 6.74 -2.68
C PHE A 285 -17.42 7.25 -4.06
N LEU A 286 -16.67 6.44 -4.81
CA LEU A 286 -16.24 6.72 -6.17
C LEU A 286 -17.20 6.18 -7.23
N ALA A 287 -18.32 5.55 -6.82
CA ALA A 287 -19.33 5.07 -7.74
C ALA A 287 -20.08 6.24 -8.41
N ASP A 288 -20.57 6.00 -9.62
CA ASP A 288 -21.37 6.93 -10.43
C ASP A 288 -20.74 8.31 -10.69
N GLN A 289 -19.42 8.42 -10.52
CA GLN A 289 -18.69 9.61 -10.97
C GLN A 289 -18.58 9.59 -12.51
N ASP A 290 -18.23 10.75 -13.08
CA ASP A 290 -18.11 10.93 -14.54
C ASP A 290 -17.20 9.87 -15.17
N CYS A 291 -17.57 9.30 -16.33
CA CYS A 291 -16.83 8.20 -16.97
C CYS A 291 -15.39 8.57 -17.37
N PHE A 292 -15.05 9.86 -17.36
CA PHE A 292 -13.70 10.41 -17.50
C PHE A 292 -12.76 9.96 -16.41
N GLN A 293 -13.33 9.68 -15.24
CA GLN A 293 -12.57 9.27 -14.07
C GLN A 293 -12.26 7.78 -14.10
N LEU A 294 -12.65 7.03 -15.15
CA LEU A 294 -12.18 5.68 -15.38
C LEU A 294 -10.65 5.68 -15.46
N PRO A 295 -9.95 4.69 -14.88
CA PRO A 295 -10.49 3.47 -14.27
C PRO A 295 -10.85 3.59 -12.78
N LEU A 296 -10.84 4.80 -12.18
CA LEU A 296 -11.08 5.04 -10.74
C LEU A 296 -12.54 5.36 -10.38
N THR A 297 -13.48 5.00 -11.25
CA THR A 297 -14.92 5.06 -10.99
C THR A 297 -15.62 3.85 -11.60
N TYR A 298 -16.84 3.58 -11.18
CA TYR A 298 -17.65 2.48 -11.68
C TYR A 298 -19.15 2.75 -11.42
N PRO A 299 -20.07 2.11 -12.16
CA PRO A 299 -21.50 2.25 -11.89
C PRO A 299 -21.89 1.59 -10.54
N SER A 300 -22.69 2.25 -9.69
CA SER A 300 -23.13 1.67 -8.41
C SER A 300 -23.98 0.42 -8.58
N VAL A 301 -24.80 0.39 -9.63
CA VAL A 301 -25.57 -0.78 -10.09
C VAL A 301 -24.72 -1.73 -10.94
N PHE A 302 -23.50 -2.00 -10.49
CA PHE A 302 -22.56 -2.87 -11.21
C PHE A 302 -23.04 -4.32 -11.32
N ALA A 303 -23.89 -4.74 -10.39
CA ALA A 303 -24.45 -6.08 -10.31
C ALA A 303 -25.54 -6.36 -11.35
N GLU A 304 -25.95 -5.40 -12.19
CA GLU A 304 -27.03 -5.59 -13.17
C GLU A 304 -26.55 -6.17 -14.51
N SER A 305 -25.30 -5.91 -14.91
CA SER A 305 -24.75 -6.45 -16.15
C SER A 305 -23.29 -6.89 -16.03
N PRO A 306 -22.84 -7.88 -16.83
CA PRO A 306 -21.44 -8.34 -16.80
C PRO A 306 -20.44 -7.22 -17.07
N HIS A 307 -20.76 -6.32 -18.00
CA HIS A 307 -19.89 -5.19 -18.34
C HIS A 307 -19.70 -4.22 -17.16
N ARG A 308 -20.76 -3.90 -16.42
CA ARG A 308 -20.62 -3.04 -15.24
C ARG A 308 -19.88 -3.74 -14.11
N THR A 309 -20.05 -5.06 -13.94
CA THR A 309 -19.26 -5.83 -12.97
C THR A 309 -17.76 -5.84 -13.34
N ARG A 310 -17.44 -5.95 -14.63
CA ARG A 310 -16.06 -5.77 -15.14
C ARG A 310 -15.47 -4.40 -14.83
N MET A 311 -16.28 -3.33 -14.89
CA MET A 311 -15.83 -1.98 -14.51
C MET A 311 -15.53 -1.89 -13.02
N PHE A 312 -16.31 -2.55 -12.17
CA PHE A 312 -15.99 -2.66 -10.75
C PHE A 312 -14.70 -3.48 -10.52
N GLN A 313 -14.50 -4.58 -11.23
CA GLN A 313 -13.25 -5.36 -11.19
C GLN A 313 -12.04 -4.52 -11.63
N LEU A 314 -12.18 -3.76 -12.73
CA LEU A 314 -11.17 -2.80 -13.20
C LEU A 314 -10.87 -1.75 -12.14
N PHE A 315 -11.90 -1.20 -11.48
CA PHE A 315 -11.76 -0.22 -10.42
C PHE A 315 -10.90 -0.77 -9.26
N LEU A 316 -11.12 -2.01 -8.83
CA LEU A 316 -10.33 -2.60 -7.75
C LEU A 316 -8.84 -2.73 -8.15
N LEU A 317 -8.55 -3.21 -9.36
CA LEU A 317 -7.17 -3.31 -9.88
C LEU A 317 -6.50 -1.94 -10.10
N ALA A 318 -7.28 -0.97 -10.57
CA ALA A 318 -6.80 0.39 -10.74
C ALA A 318 -6.54 1.04 -9.37
N GLY A 319 -7.40 0.81 -8.38
CA GLY A 319 -7.21 1.30 -7.02
C GLY A 319 -5.90 0.80 -6.41
N GLN A 320 -5.53 -0.46 -6.64
CA GLN A 320 -4.23 -1.01 -6.26
C GLN A 320 -3.01 -0.28 -6.85
N THR A 321 -3.17 0.38 -8.00
CA THR A 321 -2.10 1.08 -8.71
C THR A 321 -2.09 2.57 -8.42
N TYR A 322 -3.27 3.19 -8.33
CA TYR A 322 -3.43 4.65 -8.32
C TYR A 322 -3.94 5.23 -7.00
N LEU A 323 -4.47 4.40 -6.08
CA LEU A 323 -4.90 4.87 -4.76
C LEU A 323 -3.86 4.49 -3.72
N GLN A 324 -3.18 5.50 -3.21
CA GLN A 324 -2.16 5.35 -2.17
C GLN A 324 -2.81 5.34 -0.78
N PRO A 325 -2.12 4.95 0.29
CA PRO A 325 -2.71 4.92 1.63
C PRO A 325 -3.43 6.22 2.06
N PRO A 326 -2.93 7.44 1.76
CA PRO A 326 -3.68 8.67 2.03
C PRO A 326 -5.02 8.76 1.29
N ASP A 327 -5.11 8.21 0.07
CA ASP A 327 -6.36 8.18 -0.69
C ASP A 327 -7.39 7.25 -0.06
N LEU A 328 -6.93 6.10 0.45
CA LEU A 328 -7.79 5.16 1.17
C LEU A 328 -8.31 5.75 2.48
N ILE A 329 -7.46 6.50 3.21
CA ILE A 329 -7.88 7.29 4.38
C ILE A 329 -8.95 8.32 4.00
N ASP A 330 -8.74 9.05 2.90
CA ASP A 330 -9.73 10.01 2.40
C ASP A 330 -11.07 9.33 2.09
N LEU A 331 -11.08 8.15 1.47
CA LEU A 331 -12.30 7.35 1.25
C LEU A 331 -12.99 6.97 2.56
N VAL A 332 -12.24 6.46 3.54
CA VAL A 332 -12.76 6.10 4.87
C VAL A 332 -13.41 7.31 5.55
N LEU A 333 -12.70 8.44 5.60
CA LEU A 333 -13.17 9.65 6.27
C LEU A 333 -14.42 10.22 5.58
N ARG A 334 -14.44 10.24 4.25
CA ARG A 334 -15.59 10.71 3.47
C ARG A 334 -16.78 9.80 3.62
N TYR A 335 -16.58 8.49 3.62
CA TYR A 335 -17.65 7.52 3.87
C TYR A 335 -18.25 7.72 5.27
N ARG A 336 -17.41 7.87 6.30
CA ARG A 336 -17.85 8.14 7.68
C ARG A 336 -18.63 9.47 7.79
N THR A 337 -18.18 10.50 7.08
CA THR A 337 -18.77 11.85 7.15
C THR A 337 -20.06 11.97 6.34
N SER A 338 -20.11 11.38 5.13
CA SER A 338 -21.25 11.48 4.21
C SER A 338 -22.43 10.59 4.62
N ARG A 339 -22.26 9.75 5.65
CA ARG A 339 -23.29 8.82 6.15
C ARG A 339 -24.42 9.45 6.97
N LYS A 340 -24.29 10.70 7.43
CA LYS A 340 -25.31 11.32 8.30
C LYS A 340 -25.97 12.51 7.58
N LYS A 341 -27.24 12.39 7.19
CA LYS A 341 -28.05 13.59 6.92
C LYS A 341 -28.04 14.47 8.19
N PRO A 342 -27.86 15.79 8.09
CA PRO A 342 -27.95 16.65 6.89
C PRO A 342 -26.61 16.99 6.22
N TYR A 343 -25.51 16.28 6.50
CA TYR A 343 -24.20 16.67 5.97
C TYR A 343 -24.13 16.52 4.45
N PRO A 344 -23.53 17.51 3.75
CA PRO A 344 -23.40 17.47 2.30
C PRO A 344 -22.43 16.36 1.89
N GLU A 345 -22.67 15.77 0.72
CA GLU A 345 -21.70 14.91 0.06
C GLU A 345 -20.39 15.67 -0.13
N LEU A 346 -19.32 15.17 0.49
CA LEU A 346 -18.00 15.75 0.31
C LEU A 346 -17.56 15.51 -1.14
N LYS A 347 -17.02 16.52 -1.84
CA LYS A 347 -16.46 16.31 -3.19
C LYS A 347 -14.96 16.13 -3.11
N ILE A 348 -14.41 15.24 -3.94
CA ILE A 348 -12.95 15.09 -4.06
C ILE A 348 -12.40 16.35 -4.73
N PRO A 349 -11.39 17.01 -4.13
CA PRO A 349 -10.74 18.17 -4.75
C PRO A 349 -10.19 17.82 -6.13
N SER A 350 -10.28 18.75 -7.08
CA SER A 350 -9.72 18.57 -8.42
C SER A 350 -8.21 18.31 -8.39
N SER A 351 -7.50 18.92 -7.44
CA SER A 351 -6.07 18.69 -7.22
C SER A 351 -5.77 17.22 -6.90
N THR A 352 -6.59 16.56 -6.08
CA THR A 352 -6.43 15.14 -5.75
C THR A 352 -6.61 14.25 -6.99
N ARG A 353 -7.56 14.59 -7.88
CA ARG A 353 -7.77 13.84 -9.13
C ARG A 353 -6.55 13.92 -10.03
N PHE A 354 -6.03 15.13 -10.22
CA PHE A 354 -4.84 15.37 -11.04
C PHE A 354 -3.60 14.70 -10.46
N TYR A 355 -3.48 14.66 -9.13
CA TYR A 355 -2.38 13.97 -8.45
C TYR A 355 -2.43 12.45 -8.67
N ARG A 356 -3.61 11.82 -8.59
CA ARG A 356 -3.76 10.37 -8.80
C ARG A 356 -3.48 9.93 -10.24
N ARG A 357 -3.92 10.74 -11.21
CA ARG A 357 -3.79 10.42 -12.64
C ARG A 357 -3.59 11.71 -13.44
N PRO A 358 -2.33 12.18 -13.57
CA PRO A 358 -2.05 13.41 -14.29
C PRO A 358 -2.25 13.28 -15.81
N VAL A 359 -2.20 12.06 -16.35
CA VAL A 359 -2.52 11.78 -17.76
C VAL A 359 -4.00 11.51 -17.93
N GLU A 360 -4.75 12.54 -18.30
CA GLU A 360 -6.10 12.35 -18.81
C GLU A 360 -6.06 11.82 -20.25
N ARG A 361 -6.11 10.48 -20.41
CA ARG A 361 -6.35 9.85 -21.71
C ARG A 361 -7.84 9.98 -22.06
N ASN A 362 -8.28 11.21 -22.31
CA ASN A 362 -9.66 11.56 -22.59
C ASN A 362 -10.12 10.94 -23.92
N LEU A 363 -10.62 9.71 -23.85
CA LEU A 363 -11.23 9.01 -24.98
C LEU A 363 -12.77 9.14 -25.00
N PHE A 364 -13.36 9.66 -23.93
CA PHE A 364 -14.81 9.80 -23.78
C PHE A 364 -15.19 11.28 -23.64
N GLY A 365 -16.46 11.62 -23.91
CA GLY A 365 -17.11 12.95 -23.79
C GLY A 365 -17.95 13.05 -22.51
N SER A 366 -17.99 14.20 -21.78
CA SER A 366 -18.48 14.33 -20.37
C SER A 366 -19.85 13.68 -20.20
N GLY A 367 -20.01 12.76 -19.25
CA GLY A 367 -21.28 12.07 -19.07
C GLY A 367 -21.24 10.81 -18.21
N THR A 368 -22.42 10.41 -17.77
CA THR A 368 -22.62 9.12 -17.09
C THR A 368 -22.41 7.96 -18.06
N TYR A 369 -22.18 6.78 -17.49
CA TYR A 369 -22.08 5.53 -18.26
C TYR A 369 -23.27 5.36 -19.22
N ASP A 370 -22.96 5.06 -20.50
CA ASP A 370 -23.94 4.84 -21.59
C ASP A 370 -23.68 3.49 -22.25
N GLU A 371 -24.72 2.65 -22.33
CA GLU A 371 -24.67 1.32 -22.93
C GLU A 371 -24.33 1.37 -24.43
N SER A 372 -24.60 2.48 -25.12
CA SER A 372 -24.17 2.68 -26.50
C SER A 372 -22.64 2.66 -26.67
N ARG A 373 -21.89 2.90 -25.59
CA ARG A 373 -20.42 3.02 -25.56
C ARG A 373 -19.70 1.79 -25.00
N VAL A 374 -20.42 0.71 -24.67
CA VAL A 374 -19.86 -0.52 -24.05
C VAL A 374 -18.56 -0.96 -24.70
N ARG A 375 -18.54 -1.14 -26.04
CA ARG A 375 -17.36 -1.62 -26.76
C ARG A 375 -16.15 -0.69 -26.60
N SER A 376 -16.37 0.62 -26.64
CA SER A 376 -15.29 1.60 -26.47
C SER A 376 -14.78 1.60 -25.03
N LEU A 377 -15.68 1.49 -24.04
CA LEU A 377 -15.34 1.37 -22.63
C LEU A 377 -14.56 0.08 -22.34
N GLU A 378 -14.93 -1.05 -22.94
CA GLU A 378 -14.18 -2.30 -22.84
C GLU A 378 -12.78 -2.19 -23.42
N ASN A 379 -12.65 -1.59 -24.60
CA ASN A 379 -11.33 -1.36 -25.21
C ASN A 379 -10.45 -0.46 -24.32
N HIS A 380 -11.04 0.56 -23.69
CA HIS A 380 -10.32 1.40 -22.74
C HIS A 380 -9.95 0.63 -21.47
N ALA A 381 -10.86 -0.15 -20.90
CA ALA A 381 -10.61 -1.01 -19.75
C ALA A 381 -9.42 -1.94 -20.00
N ILE A 382 -9.39 -2.61 -21.17
CA ILE A 382 -8.29 -3.48 -21.56
C ILE A 382 -6.96 -2.70 -21.68
N LEU A 383 -6.98 -1.48 -22.23
CA LEU A 383 -5.79 -0.63 -22.29
C LEU A 383 -5.26 -0.27 -20.90
N GLU A 384 -6.17 0.07 -19.98
CA GLU A 384 -5.82 0.41 -18.60
C GLU A 384 -5.31 -0.81 -17.84
N LEU A 385 -5.96 -1.98 -17.96
CA LEU A 385 -5.49 -3.23 -17.39
C LEU A 385 -4.08 -3.59 -17.88
N ASN A 386 -3.82 -3.45 -19.18
CA ASN A 386 -2.48 -3.68 -19.71
C ASN A 386 -1.45 -2.64 -19.23
N THR A 387 -1.87 -1.42 -18.88
CA THR A 387 -0.98 -0.44 -18.23
C THR A 387 -0.67 -0.87 -16.80
N ILE A 388 -1.70 -1.27 -16.04
CA ILE A 388 -1.61 -1.74 -14.66
C ILE A 388 -0.72 -2.99 -14.55
N VAL A 389 -0.94 -3.97 -15.43
CA VAL A 389 -0.22 -5.24 -15.46
C VAL A 389 1.25 -5.03 -15.84
N ARG A 390 1.54 -4.11 -16.79
CA ARG A 390 2.93 -3.77 -17.14
C ARG A 390 3.68 -3.06 -16.01
N ALA A 391 2.96 -2.34 -15.15
CA ALA A 391 3.53 -1.67 -13.99
C ALA A 391 3.60 -2.59 -12.75
N THR A 392 3.26 -3.87 -12.86
CA THR A 392 3.23 -4.76 -11.70
C THR A 392 4.59 -4.91 -11.04
N ILE A 393 4.59 -5.06 -9.72
CA ILE A 393 5.80 -5.36 -8.95
C ILE A 393 6.25 -6.81 -9.11
N ASN A 394 5.46 -7.71 -9.71
CA ASN A 394 5.85 -9.12 -9.87
C ASN A 394 6.88 -9.36 -11.01
N GLN A 395 7.23 -8.35 -11.81
CA GLN A 395 8.17 -8.51 -12.93
C GLN A 395 9.63 -8.44 -12.47
N SER A 396 10.55 -9.11 -13.17
CA SER A 396 12.00 -8.94 -12.97
C SER A 396 12.73 -8.96 -14.31
N GLU A 397 14.02 -8.62 -14.33
CA GLU A 397 14.85 -8.79 -15.53
C GLU A 397 14.86 -10.23 -16.05
N GLU A 398 14.84 -11.21 -15.15
CA GLU A 398 14.86 -12.64 -15.50
C GLU A 398 13.51 -13.14 -16.02
N LYS A 399 12.41 -12.56 -15.54
CA LYS A 399 11.04 -12.92 -15.89
C LYS A 399 10.25 -11.66 -16.26
N PRO A 400 10.56 -11.04 -17.43
CA PRO A 400 9.78 -9.91 -17.91
C PRO A 400 8.36 -10.39 -18.18
N PHE A 401 7.38 -9.63 -17.70
CA PHE A 401 5.99 -10.01 -17.85
C PHE A 401 5.49 -9.71 -19.27
N ILE A 402 5.03 -10.74 -19.97
CA ILE A 402 4.58 -10.65 -21.37
C ILE A 402 3.08 -10.91 -21.47
N SER A 403 2.38 -11.25 -20.37
CA SER A 403 0.95 -11.53 -20.46
C SER A 403 0.15 -10.25 -20.70
N TRP A 404 -0.76 -10.33 -21.67
CA TRP A 404 -1.70 -9.27 -22.01
C TRP A 404 -3.08 -9.71 -21.55
N VAL A 405 -3.84 -8.78 -20.98
CA VAL A 405 -5.24 -9.05 -20.68
C VAL A 405 -5.99 -9.17 -22.01
N THR A 406 -6.48 -10.37 -22.29
CA THR A 406 -7.29 -10.67 -23.45
C THR A 406 -8.77 -10.41 -23.14
N PRO A 407 -9.58 -10.07 -24.17
CA PRO A 407 -11.02 -9.95 -23.99
C PRO A 407 -11.60 -11.28 -23.48
N SER A 408 -12.34 -11.24 -22.38
CA SER A 408 -13.11 -12.40 -21.90
C SER A 408 -14.42 -12.56 -22.69
N GLY A 409 -15.00 -13.77 -22.69
CA GLY A 409 -16.33 -14.04 -23.28
C GLY A 409 -17.41 -13.17 -22.63
N SER A 410 -18.49 -12.82 -23.33
CA SER A 410 -19.44 -11.75 -22.98
C SER A 410 -19.99 -11.75 -21.55
N ASP A 411 -20.10 -12.92 -20.91
CA ASP A 411 -20.69 -13.06 -19.58
C ASP A 411 -19.65 -13.17 -18.45
N TRP A 412 -18.36 -13.26 -18.78
CA TRP A 412 -17.30 -13.56 -17.82
C TRP A 412 -16.62 -12.29 -17.32
N LEU A 413 -16.04 -12.32 -16.12
CA LEU A 413 -15.16 -11.24 -15.66
C LEU A 413 -13.89 -11.17 -16.52
N PHE A 414 -13.08 -10.13 -16.36
CA PHE A 414 -11.75 -10.14 -16.96
C PHE A 414 -10.93 -11.25 -16.30
N CYS A 415 -10.20 -12.01 -17.11
CA CYS A 415 -9.16 -12.91 -16.62
C CYS A 415 -7.95 -12.06 -16.22
N ALA A 416 -8.06 -11.41 -15.05
CA ALA A 416 -7.04 -10.52 -14.52
C ALA A 416 -6.52 -11.09 -13.20
N ILE A 417 -5.20 -11.23 -13.11
CA ILE A 417 -4.49 -11.76 -11.96
C ILE A 417 -4.10 -10.59 -11.05
N ASP A 418 -4.26 -10.75 -9.74
CA ASP A 418 -3.71 -9.81 -8.76
C ASP A 418 -2.22 -10.12 -8.57
N GLU A 419 -1.42 -9.59 -9.50
CA GLU A 419 0.02 -9.81 -9.54
C GLU A 419 0.73 -9.28 -8.28
N SER A 420 0.16 -8.30 -7.58
CA SER A 420 0.74 -7.77 -6.35
C SER A 420 0.48 -8.71 -5.17
N ALA A 421 -0.74 -9.23 -5.03
CA ALA A 421 -1.02 -10.29 -4.06
C ALA A 421 -0.13 -11.54 -4.31
N THR A 422 0.04 -11.91 -5.58
CA THR A 422 0.94 -13.00 -5.97
C THR A 422 2.38 -12.74 -5.55
N TYR A 423 2.90 -11.53 -5.78
CA TYR A 423 4.24 -11.15 -5.36
C TYR A 423 4.42 -11.26 -3.85
N PHE A 424 3.54 -10.64 -3.05
CA PHE A 424 3.66 -10.66 -1.59
C PHE A 424 3.54 -12.08 -1.01
N SER A 425 2.61 -12.87 -1.53
CA SER A 425 2.47 -14.28 -1.12
C SER A 425 3.74 -15.10 -1.44
N ARG A 426 4.32 -14.96 -2.64
CA ARG A 426 5.56 -15.64 -3.00
C ARG A 426 6.78 -15.16 -2.21
N ALA A 427 6.82 -13.89 -1.83
CA ALA A 427 7.93 -13.32 -1.06
C ALA A 427 8.03 -13.98 0.33
N ILE A 428 6.90 -14.19 1.01
CA ILE A 428 6.85 -14.95 2.29
C ILE A 428 7.48 -16.34 2.11
N MET A 429 7.04 -17.06 1.07
CA MET A 429 7.50 -18.42 0.81
C MET A 429 8.98 -18.47 0.48
N THR A 430 9.44 -17.57 -0.39
CA THR A 430 10.86 -17.47 -0.76
C THR A 430 11.74 -17.25 0.47
N ARG A 431 11.29 -16.42 1.44
CA ARG A 431 12.00 -16.23 2.71
C ARG A 431 11.98 -17.47 3.60
N PHE A 432 10.83 -18.08 3.74
CA PHE A 432 10.68 -19.31 4.51
C PHE A 432 11.59 -20.43 3.94
N GLU A 433 11.64 -20.58 2.63
CA GLU A 433 12.49 -21.54 1.92
C GLU A 433 13.99 -21.27 2.07
N ALA A 434 14.39 -20.01 1.94
CA ALA A 434 15.79 -19.60 2.03
C ALA A 434 16.44 -20.01 3.36
N ASP A 435 15.63 -20.08 4.42
CA ASP A 435 16.04 -20.49 5.76
C ASP A 435 15.86 -21.99 6.02
N MET A 436 14.91 -22.65 5.33
CA MET A 436 14.66 -24.10 5.40
C MET A 436 15.69 -24.97 4.65
N LYS A 437 16.65 -24.38 3.94
CA LYS A 437 17.63 -25.04 3.04
C LYS A 437 18.25 -26.33 3.59
N LYS A 438 17.60 -27.49 3.38
CA LYS A 438 18.24 -28.81 3.42
C LYS A 438 17.74 -29.87 2.41
N ASP A 439 16.72 -29.67 1.57
CA ASP A 439 16.36 -30.74 0.62
C ASP A 439 15.71 -30.31 -0.71
N PHE A 440 16.06 -30.99 -1.80
CA PHE A 440 15.64 -30.69 -3.19
C PHE A 440 14.22 -31.20 -3.51
N HIS A 441 13.72 -32.17 -2.74
CA HIS A 441 12.33 -32.66 -2.84
C HIS A 441 11.27 -31.63 -2.41
N THR A 442 11.71 -30.48 -1.88
CA THR A 442 10.85 -29.43 -1.32
C THR A 442 10.13 -28.61 -2.40
N VAL A 443 10.73 -28.37 -3.58
CA VAL A 443 10.19 -27.41 -4.59
C VAL A 443 8.83 -27.80 -5.16
N LYS A 444 8.59 -29.07 -5.49
CA LYS A 444 7.26 -29.50 -6.00
C LYS A 444 6.22 -29.63 -4.88
N ARG A 445 6.67 -29.82 -3.63
CA ARG A 445 5.82 -29.76 -2.44
C ARG A 445 5.37 -28.32 -2.17
N LEU A 446 6.19 -27.33 -2.54
CA LEU A 446 5.93 -25.91 -2.27
C LEU A 446 4.75 -25.34 -3.06
N GLU A 447 4.54 -25.74 -4.32
CA GLU A 447 3.34 -25.30 -5.06
C GLU A 447 2.04 -25.81 -4.41
N THR A 448 2.03 -27.06 -3.95
CA THR A 448 0.90 -27.63 -3.19
C THR A 448 0.73 -26.96 -1.83
N ILE A 449 1.85 -26.69 -1.14
CA ILE A 449 1.87 -25.95 0.14
C ILE A 449 1.35 -24.52 -0.06
N ILE A 450 1.69 -23.83 -1.16
CA ILE A 450 1.22 -22.47 -1.42
C ILE A 450 -0.31 -22.44 -1.50
N GLU A 451 -0.92 -23.40 -2.20
CA GLU A 451 -2.37 -23.46 -2.34
C GLU A 451 -3.06 -23.84 -1.01
N SER A 452 -2.55 -24.84 -0.27
CA SER A 452 -3.10 -25.22 1.03
C SER A 452 -2.89 -24.15 2.10
N GLN A 453 -1.74 -23.47 2.08
CA GLN A 453 -1.46 -22.33 2.96
C GLN A 453 -2.26 -21.10 2.61
N ARG A 454 -2.68 -20.90 1.34
CA ARG A 454 -3.52 -19.76 0.97
C ARG A 454 -4.82 -19.77 1.76
N GLU A 455 -5.46 -20.93 1.91
CA GLU A 455 -6.69 -21.07 2.69
C GLU A 455 -6.46 -20.79 4.18
N GLU A 456 -5.42 -21.39 4.77
CA GLU A 456 -5.09 -21.19 6.19
C GLU A 456 -4.64 -19.75 6.49
N TRP A 457 -3.83 -19.16 5.61
CA TRP A 457 -3.42 -17.77 5.68
C TRP A 457 -4.63 -16.84 5.68
N ASN A 458 -5.58 -17.04 4.76
CA ASN A 458 -6.78 -16.22 4.68
C ASN A 458 -7.65 -16.27 5.96
N LYS A 459 -7.49 -17.30 6.81
CA LYS A 459 -8.17 -17.39 8.11
C LYS A 459 -7.49 -16.59 9.22
N VAL A 460 -6.18 -16.31 9.11
CA VAL A 460 -5.36 -15.79 10.22
C VAL A 460 -4.53 -14.55 9.90
N TRP A 461 -4.50 -14.09 8.65
CA TRP A 461 -3.69 -12.95 8.20
C TRP A 461 -3.98 -11.68 9.01
N TRP A 462 -5.23 -11.45 9.41
CA TRP A 462 -5.64 -10.32 10.24
C TRP A 462 -4.96 -10.29 11.61
N GLU A 463 -4.55 -11.45 12.07
CA GLU A 463 -3.97 -11.64 13.40
C GLU A 463 -2.43 -11.69 13.35
N VAL A 464 -1.82 -11.38 12.19
CA VAL A 464 -0.36 -11.54 11.95
C VAL A 464 0.49 -10.90 13.05
N TRP A 465 0.13 -9.72 13.53
CA TRP A 465 0.88 -9.00 14.57
C TRP A 465 0.85 -9.70 15.94
N TRP A 466 -0.09 -10.62 16.16
CA TRP A 466 -0.22 -11.36 17.42
C TRP A 466 0.37 -12.77 17.33
N TRP A 467 0.09 -13.51 16.24
CA TRP A 467 0.65 -14.86 16.11
C TRP A 467 2.08 -14.86 15.57
N ALA A 468 2.45 -13.92 14.69
CA ALA A 468 3.81 -13.72 14.19
C ALA A 468 4.56 -12.71 15.06
N ASN A 469 4.39 -12.77 16.39
CA ASN A 469 5.07 -11.86 17.33
C ASN A 469 6.59 -12.12 17.44
N SER A 470 7.10 -13.18 16.82
CA SER A 470 8.53 -13.39 16.64
C SER A 470 8.77 -14.22 15.40
N GLU A 471 9.99 -14.16 14.88
CA GLU A 471 10.44 -14.94 13.73
C GLU A 471 10.23 -16.45 13.94
N ASP A 472 10.65 -16.97 15.08
CA ASP A 472 10.46 -18.39 15.42
C ASP A 472 8.99 -18.81 15.44
N LYS A 473 8.11 -17.96 16.00
CA LYS A 473 6.67 -18.25 16.05
C LYS A 473 6.05 -18.24 14.65
N ALA A 474 6.44 -17.28 13.82
CA ALA A 474 5.97 -17.19 12.44
C ALA A 474 6.36 -18.45 11.68
N ARG A 475 7.64 -18.86 11.78
CA ARG A 475 8.16 -20.08 11.14
C ARG A 475 7.44 -21.33 11.60
N VAL A 476 7.35 -21.56 12.92
CA VAL A 476 6.68 -22.74 13.46
C VAL A 476 5.21 -22.80 13.01
N LYS A 477 4.53 -21.66 12.86
CA LYS A 477 3.14 -21.64 12.36
C LYS A 477 3.07 -22.00 10.88
N ILE A 478 3.95 -21.45 10.05
CA ILE A 478 4.03 -21.74 8.61
C ILE A 478 4.44 -23.21 8.37
N GLU A 479 5.40 -23.73 9.13
CA GLU A 479 5.78 -25.16 9.13
C GLU A 479 4.58 -26.06 9.45
N ARG A 480 3.78 -25.69 10.46
CA ARG A 480 2.58 -26.45 10.83
C ARG A 480 1.58 -26.51 9.68
N TRP A 481 1.31 -25.38 9.03
CA TRP A 481 0.44 -25.36 7.84
C TRP A 481 0.98 -26.24 6.72
N ALA A 482 2.29 -26.26 6.50
CA ALA A 482 2.93 -27.15 5.52
C ALA A 482 2.89 -28.65 5.89
N SER A 483 2.58 -28.99 7.14
CA SER A 483 2.55 -30.37 7.66
C SER A 483 1.15 -30.95 7.86
N MET A 484 0.11 -30.16 7.62
CA MET A 484 -1.30 -30.58 7.77
C MET A 484 -1.88 -31.28 6.53
N ASP A 485 -1.05 -31.48 5.49
CA ASP A 485 -1.28 -32.36 4.34
C ASP A 485 -0.60 -33.73 4.58
#